data_AF-A0A5K4EX40-F1
#
_entry.id   AF-A0A5K4EX40-F1
#
_cell.length_a   1.000
_cell.length_b   1.000
_cell.length_c   1.000
_cell.angle_alpha   90.00
_cell.angle_beta   90.00
_cell.angle_gamma   90.00
#
_symmetry.space_group_name_H-M   'P 1'
#
loop_
_entity.id
_entity.type
_entity.pdbx_description
1 polymer ?
#
loop_
_entity_poly.entity_id
_entity_poly.type
_entity_poly.pdbx_seq_one_letter_code
_entity_poly.pdbx_strand_id
1 'polypeptide(L)'
;MAKDLFAVLRQNNELPNLPSAEEAVVVDGGSQMDLFFSEVEWIRREIEKTRIEISQVKTKHGEILSALQQNPKTKTQLEELNESITRSAKEIRLKLKSLEQTIREQEANDATSADLRIRKTQHFANIKLFMAAMTDYNKTQIDFRDANKARIKRQLEIVQILHSIPSITILISSSLLVVLSSLFFLWLLNGD
;
A
#
# COMPACT_ATOMS: atom_id res chain seq x y z
N MET A 1 -49.81 -3.29 -14.94
CA MET A 1 -49.85 -3.18 -13.46
C MET A 1 -49.53 -4.54 -12.88
N ALA A 2 -48.32 -4.73 -12.37
CA ALA A 2 -47.96 -5.95 -11.64
C ALA A 2 -48.77 -5.96 -10.34
N LYS A 3 -49.70 -6.92 -10.21
CA LYS A 3 -50.41 -7.12 -8.93
C LYS A 3 -49.36 -7.55 -7.92
N ASP A 4 -49.26 -6.79 -6.85
CA ASP A 4 -48.29 -6.95 -5.78
C ASP A 4 -48.45 -8.35 -5.15
N LEU A 5 -47.54 -9.27 -5.50
CA LEU A 5 -47.59 -10.68 -5.11
C LEU A 5 -47.59 -10.84 -3.58
N PHE A 6 -46.98 -9.88 -2.88
CA PHE A 6 -46.96 -9.81 -1.41
C PHE A 6 -48.35 -9.53 -0.81
N ALA A 7 -49.22 -8.80 -1.51
CA ALA A 7 -50.57 -8.51 -1.03
C ALA A 7 -51.50 -9.73 -1.16
N VAL A 8 -51.31 -10.55 -2.20
CA VAL A 8 -52.08 -11.78 -2.43
C VAL A 8 -51.79 -12.82 -1.34
N LEU A 9 -50.55 -12.90 -0.87
CA LEU A 9 -50.14 -13.84 0.18
C LEU A 9 -50.66 -13.44 1.59
N ARG A 10 -50.99 -12.16 1.83
CA ARG A 10 -51.63 -11.72 3.08
C ARG A 10 -53.11 -12.03 3.17
N GLN A 11 -53.80 -12.17 2.03
CA GLN A 11 -55.26 -12.32 2.00
C GLN A 11 -55.73 -13.77 2.21
N ASN A 12 -54.87 -14.76 1.93
CA ASN A 12 -55.27 -16.17 1.95
C ASN A 12 -55.14 -16.86 3.31
N ASN A 13 -54.56 -16.22 4.34
CA ASN A 13 -54.44 -16.68 5.74
C ASN A 13 -53.98 -18.14 5.99
N GLU A 14 -53.67 -18.91 4.97
CA GLU A 14 -52.91 -20.13 5.03
C GLU A 14 -51.44 -19.72 5.03
N LEU A 15 -50.93 -19.46 6.23
CA LEU A 15 -49.50 -19.54 6.46
C LEU A 15 -49.07 -20.91 5.88
N PRO A 16 -48.11 -20.95 4.93
CA PRO A 16 -47.40 -22.19 4.71
C PRO A 16 -46.96 -22.67 6.09
N ASN A 17 -47.09 -23.96 6.38
CA ASN A 17 -46.50 -24.57 7.57
C ASN A 17 -44.98 -24.37 7.49
N LEU A 18 -44.54 -23.16 7.82
CA LEU A 18 -43.17 -22.79 8.05
C LEU A 18 -42.76 -23.67 9.22
N PRO A 19 -41.65 -24.40 9.14
CA PRO A 19 -41.09 -25.00 10.35
C PRO A 19 -41.06 -23.88 11.39
N SER A 20 -41.74 -24.12 12.52
CA SER A 20 -41.79 -23.16 13.62
C SER A 20 -40.37 -22.69 13.92
N ALA A 21 -40.24 -21.47 14.40
CA ALA A 21 -38.98 -20.84 14.81
C ALA A 21 -38.19 -21.61 15.91
N GLU A 22 -38.55 -22.87 16.19
CA GLU A 22 -37.87 -23.86 17.01
C GLU A 22 -36.98 -24.83 16.22
N GLU A 23 -36.84 -24.70 14.89
CA GLU A 23 -35.61 -25.13 14.21
C GLU A 23 -34.64 -23.93 14.11
N ALA A 24 -34.38 -23.30 15.25
CA ALA A 24 -33.08 -22.68 15.43
C ALA A 24 -32.08 -23.85 15.35
N VAL A 25 -31.49 -24.03 14.17
CA VAL A 25 -30.26 -24.79 14.00
C VAL A 25 -29.36 -24.30 15.11
N VAL A 26 -29.17 -25.13 16.14
CA VAL A 26 -28.24 -24.83 17.23
C VAL A 26 -26.88 -24.78 16.54
N VAL A 27 -26.45 -23.57 16.19
CA VAL A 27 -25.12 -23.32 15.64
C VAL A 27 -24.16 -23.46 16.81
N ASP A 28 -23.89 -24.71 17.18
CA ASP A 28 -22.80 -25.09 18.09
C ASP A 28 -21.43 -24.63 17.54
N GLY A 29 -21.38 -24.18 16.28
CA GLY A 29 -20.24 -23.55 15.62
C GLY A 29 -20.11 -22.02 15.79
N GLY A 30 -20.94 -21.36 16.60
CA GLY A 30 -20.93 -19.88 16.75
C GLY A 30 -19.55 -19.35 17.13
N SER A 31 -18.88 -20.02 18.08
CA SER A 31 -17.54 -19.61 18.53
C SER A 31 -16.47 -19.71 17.44
N GLN A 32 -16.49 -20.74 16.59
CA GLN A 32 -15.45 -20.93 15.57
C GLN A 32 -15.66 -20.01 14.36
N MET A 33 -16.92 -19.73 14.02
CA MET A 33 -17.25 -18.82 12.93
C MET A 33 -17.05 -17.36 13.34
N ASP A 34 -17.32 -17.00 14.58
CA ASP A 34 -17.03 -15.66 15.12
C ASP A 34 -15.52 -15.36 15.13
N LEU A 35 -14.70 -16.34 15.52
CA LEU A 35 -13.23 -16.23 15.42
C LEU A 35 -12.77 -16.03 13.99
N PHE A 36 -13.37 -16.74 13.04
CA PHE A 36 -13.08 -16.57 11.61
C PHE A 36 -13.43 -15.18 11.11
N PHE A 37 -14.63 -14.68 11.42
CA PHE A 37 -15.04 -13.34 11.01
C PHE A 37 -14.17 -12.25 11.66
N SER A 38 -13.79 -12.41 12.92
CA SER A 38 -12.84 -11.51 13.59
C SER A 38 -11.50 -11.45 12.85
N GLU A 39 -10.98 -12.60 12.43
CA GLU A 39 -9.72 -12.68 11.66
C GLU A 39 -9.86 -12.03 10.28
N VAL A 40 -10.97 -12.28 9.57
CA VAL A 40 -11.28 -11.66 8.27
C VAL A 40 -11.36 -10.13 8.38
N GLU A 41 -12.04 -9.63 9.42
CA GLU A 41 -12.18 -8.20 9.65
C GLU A 41 -10.88 -7.54 10.08
N TRP A 42 -10.06 -8.23 10.88
CA TRP A 42 -8.71 -7.75 11.18
C TRP A 42 -7.87 -7.59 9.90
N ILE A 43 -7.87 -8.60 9.01
CA ILE A 43 -7.15 -8.54 7.72
C ILE A 43 -7.63 -7.36 6.89
N ARG A 44 -8.95 -7.16 6.77
CA ARG A 44 -9.52 -6.04 6.01
C ARG A 44 -9.09 -4.68 6.55
N ARG A 45 -9.14 -4.50 7.87
CA ARG A 45 -8.71 -3.25 8.52
C ARG A 45 -7.22 -2.98 8.29
N GLU A 46 -6.36 -3.98 8.42
CA GLU A 46 -4.93 -3.79 8.17
C GLU A 46 -4.62 -3.53 6.69
N ILE A 47 -5.35 -4.14 5.75
CA ILE A 47 -5.24 -3.80 4.32
C ILE A 47 -5.61 -2.34 4.10
N GLU A 48 -6.73 -1.86 4.66
CA GLU A 48 -7.16 -0.48 4.47
C GLU A 48 -6.18 0.53 5.10
N LYS A 49 -5.67 0.24 6.29
CA LYS A 49 -4.59 1.01 6.92
C LYS A 49 -3.35 1.06 6.02
N THR A 50 -2.94 -0.07 5.44
CA THR A 50 -1.81 -0.13 4.50
C THR A 50 -2.08 0.74 3.27
N ARG A 51 -3.31 0.76 2.73
CA ARG A 51 -3.68 1.64 1.60
C ARG A 51 -3.56 3.12 1.96
N ILE A 52 -3.93 3.50 3.17
CA ILE A 52 -3.76 4.88 3.67
C ILE A 52 -2.27 5.22 3.74
N GLU A 53 -1.43 4.35 4.30
CA GLU A 53 0.03 4.55 4.35
C GLU A 53 0.63 4.68 2.94
N ILE A 54 0.20 3.87 1.96
CA ILE A 54 0.62 3.98 0.56
C ILE A 54 0.27 5.36 -0.03
N SER A 55 -0.92 5.88 0.28
CA SER A 55 -1.32 7.23 -0.14
C SER A 55 -0.45 8.32 0.48
N GLN A 56 -0.07 8.15 1.75
CA GLN A 56 0.86 9.05 2.43
C GLN A 56 2.25 9.00 1.79
N VAL A 57 2.76 7.82 1.44
CA VAL A 57 4.01 7.65 0.68
C VAL A 57 3.96 8.44 -0.64
N LYS A 58 2.85 8.34 -1.39
CA LYS A 58 2.67 9.11 -2.63
C LYS A 58 2.75 10.62 -2.40
N THR A 59 2.16 11.10 -1.31
CA THR A 59 2.22 12.53 -0.93
C THR A 59 3.65 12.95 -0.62
N LYS A 60 4.37 12.15 0.18
CA LYS A 60 5.77 12.42 0.54
C LYS A 60 6.71 12.38 -0.68
N HIS A 61 6.49 11.45 -1.60
CA HIS A 61 7.18 11.42 -2.89
C HIS A 61 6.97 12.70 -3.68
N GLY A 62 5.73 13.22 -3.72
CA GLY A 62 5.41 14.52 -4.32
C GLY A 62 6.16 15.68 -3.67
N GLU A 63 6.16 15.76 -2.33
CA GLU A 63 6.91 16.77 -1.56
C GLU A 63 8.40 16.77 -1.93
N ILE A 64 9.03 15.59 -2.02
CA ILE A 64 10.45 15.42 -2.37
C ILE A 64 10.74 15.85 -3.81
N LEU A 65 9.82 15.57 -4.74
CA LEU A 65 9.98 15.94 -6.15
C LEU A 65 9.85 17.45 -6.36
N SER A 66 8.95 18.11 -5.62
CA SER A 66 8.72 19.56 -5.70
C SER A 66 9.73 20.40 -4.91
N ALA A 67 10.40 19.83 -3.91
CA ALA A 67 11.38 20.56 -3.11
C ALA A 67 12.69 20.84 -3.89
N LEU A 68 13.20 22.07 -3.78
CA LEU A 68 14.49 22.51 -4.35
C LEU A 68 15.70 21.90 -3.62
N GLN A 69 15.53 21.56 -2.34
CA GLN A 69 16.53 20.88 -1.50
C GLN A 69 15.85 19.77 -0.69
N GLN A 70 16.57 18.68 -0.41
CA GLN A 70 16.01 17.55 0.34
C GLN A 70 15.77 17.92 1.80
N ASN A 71 14.53 17.78 2.28
CA ASN A 71 14.19 17.93 3.69
C ASN A 71 14.46 16.62 4.44
N PRO A 72 15.40 16.58 5.41
CA PRO A 72 15.71 15.34 6.14
C PRO A 72 14.50 14.78 6.89
N LYS A 73 13.60 15.63 7.40
CA LYS A 73 12.39 15.17 8.11
C LYS A 73 11.45 14.40 7.19
N THR A 74 11.23 14.88 5.97
CA THR A 74 10.37 14.21 4.98
C THR A 74 10.94 12.85 4.58
N LYS A 75 12.28 12.74 4.50
CA LYS A 75 12.96 11.48 4.20
C LYS A 75 12.79 10.45 5.32
N THR A 76 13.00 10.84 6.57
CA THR A 76 12.80 9.95 7.73
C THR A 76 11.35 9.46 7.83
N GLN A 77 10.37 10.36 7.66
CA GLN A 77 8.95 9.98 7.65
C GLN A 77 8.62 8.98 6.53
N LEU A 78 9.23 9.13 5.35
CA LEU A 78 9.05 8.21 4.24
C LEU A 78 9.65 6.82 4.55
N GLU A 79 10.83 6.78 5.19
CA GLU A 79 11.46 5.54 5.62
C GLU A 79 10.58 4.80 6.64
N GLU A 80 10.08 5.51 7.66
CA GLU A 80 9.15 4.97 8.66
C GLU A 80 7.86 4.40 8.02
N LEU A 81 7.27 5.11 7.04
CA LEU A 81 6.10 4.62 6.31
C LEU A 81 6.40 3.35 5.52
N ASN A 82 7.54 3.28 4.83
CA ASN A 82 7.92 2.09 4.07
C ASN A 82 8.17 0.88 4.98
N GLU A 83 8.74 1.10 6.16
CA GLU A 83 8.91 0.07 7.18
C GLU A 83 7.57 -0.40 7.74
N SER A 84 6.65 0.52 8.03
CA SER A 84 5.29 0.20 8.49
C SER A 84 4.55 -0.65 7.47
N ILE A 85 4.52 -0.22 6.19
CA ILE A 85 3.90 -0.96 5.09
C ILE A 85 4.50 -2.37 4.96
N THR A 86 5.83 -2.48 5.06
CA THR A 86 6.52 -3.79 4.97
C THR A 86 6.14 -4.71 6.12
N ARG A 87 6.00 -4.18 7.34
CA ARG A 87 5.57 -4.92 8.52
C ARG A 87 4.12 -5.39 8.36
N SER A 88 3.20 -4.47 8.08
CA SER A 88 1.77 -4.76 7.87
C SER A 88 1.56 -5.80 6.77
N ALA A 89 2.28 -5.69 5.64
CA ALA A 89 2.21 -6.65 4.55
C ALA A 89 2.66 -8.06 4.94
N LYS A 90 3.70 -8.19 5.79
CA LYS A 90 4.15 -9.49 6.31
C LYS A 90 3.09 -10.10 7.23
N GLU A 91 2.51 -9.32 8.13
CA GLU A 91 1.48 -9.79 9.06
C GLU A 91 0.22 -10.24 8.31
N ILE A 92 -0.29 -9.42 7.38
CA ILE A 92 -1.43 -9.76 6.51
C ILE A 92 -1.15 -11.07 5.76
N ARG A 93 0.04 -11.22 5.18
CA ARG A 93 0.43 -12.44 4.46
C ARG A 93 0.43 -13.67 5.37
N LEU A 94 0.92 -13.55 6.60
CA LEU A 94 0.93 -14.66 7.57
C LEU A 94 -0.49 -15.06 7.95
N LYS A 95 -1.38 -14.09 8.22
CA LYS A 95 -2.78 -14.38 8.56
C LYS A 95 -3.55 -14.99 7.39
N LEU A 96 -3.38 -14.47 6.17
CA LEU A 96 -3.95 -15.07 4.97
C LEU A 96 -3.50 -16.53 4.79
N LYS A 97 -2.21 -16.81 4.96
CA LYS A 97 -1.68 -18.18 4.86
C LYS A 97 -2.25 -19.10 5.96
N SER A 98 -2.40 -18.59 7.17
CA SER A 98 -3.03 -19.33 8.27
C SER A 98 -4.49 -19.67 7.94
N LEU A 99 -5.26 -18.70 7.44
CA LEU A 99 -6.64 -18.94 7.01
C LEU A 99 -6.72 -19.96 5.87
N GLU A 100 -5.81 -19.89 4.91
CA GLU A 100 -5.73 -20.86 3.81
C GLU A 100 -5.53 -22.28 4.35
N GLN A 101 -4.65 -22.47 5.33
CA GLN A 101 -4.40 -23.76 5.95
C GLN A 101 -5.66 -24.29 6.65
N THR A 102 -6.31 -23.48 7.48
CA THR A 102 -7.55 -23.87 8.16
C THR A 102 -8.66 -24.24 7.18
N ILE A 103 -8.76 -23.54 6.05
CA ILE A 103 -9.72 -23.86 4.98
C ILE A 103 -9.42 -25.21 4.35
N ARG A 104 -8.15 -25.54 4.08
CA ARG A 104 -7.74 -26.83 3.50
C ARG A 104 -8.01 -27.99 4.45
N GLU A 105 -7.74 -27.81 5.74
CA GLU A 105 -8.03 -28.81 6.77
C GLU A 105 -9.53 -29.10 6.86
N GLN A 106 -10.36 -28.05 6.80
CA GLN A 106 -11.82 -28.20 6.81
C GLN A 106 -12.35 -28.84 5.52
N GLU A 107 -11.78 -28.50 4.37
CA GLU A 107 -12.13 -29.11 3.08
C GLU A 107 -11.86 -30.62 3.04
N ALA A 108 -10.80 -31.08 3.70
CA ALA A 108 -10.50 -32.50 3.82
C ALA A 108 -11.53 -33.27 4.67
N ASN A 109 -12.18 -32.58 5.61
CA ASN A 109 -13.18 -33.17 6.51
C ASN A 109 -14.62 -33.07 5.95
N ASP A 110 -15.01 -31.91 5.40
CA ASP A 110 -16.32 -31.68 4.78
C ASP A 110 -16.22 -30.66 3.64
N ALA A 111 -16.16 -31.17 2.40
CA ALA A 111 -16.01 -30.37 1.19
C ALA A 111 -17.29 -29.63 0.75
N THR A 112 -18.46 -29.94 1.32
CA THR A 112 -19.76 -29.42 0.87
C THR A 112 -20.41 -28.42 1.81
N SER A 113 -19.80 -28.19 2.98
CA SER A 113 -20.33 -27.27 3.99
C SER A 113 -20.54 -25.85 3.46
N ALA A 114 -21.65 -25.22 3.88
CA ALA A 114 -21.90 -23.81 3.63
C ALA A 114 -20.82 -22.93 4.29
N ASP A 115 -20.31 -23.34 5.46
CA ASP A 115 -19.23 -22.66 6.18
C ASP A 115 -17.94 -22.61 5.34
N LEU A 116 -17.57 -23.75 4.74
CA LEU A 116 -16.41 -23.83 3.85
C LEU A 116 -16.52 -22.86 2.67
N ARG A 117 -17.70 -22.75 2.05
CA ARG A 117 -17.94 -21.80 0.94
C ARG A 117 -17.76 -20.36 1.38
N ILE A 118 -18.31 -19.98 2.53
CA ILE A 118 -18.15 -18.64 3.09
C ILE A 118 -16.66 -18.35 3.33
N ARG A 119 -15.93 -19.28 3.96
CA ARG A 119 -14.51 -19.11 4.25
C ARG A 119 -13.67 -18.92 2.99
N LYS A 120 -13.88 -19.77 1.97
CA LYS A 120 -13.21 -19.67 0.66
C LYS A 120 -13.48 -18.33 -0.03
N THR A 121 -14.73 -17.88 -0.05
CA THR A 121 -15.10 -16.60 -0.68
C THR A 121 -14.46 -15.41 0.04
N GLN A 122 -14.49 -15.37 1.37
CA GLN A 122 -13.90 -14.29 2.16
C GLN A 122 -12.36 -14.25 2.01
N HIS A 123 -11.72 -15.40 2.10
CA HIS A 123 -10.27 -15.53 1.90
C HIS A 123 -9.85 -15.01 0.51
N PHE A 124 -10.56 -15.44 -0.55
CA PHE A 124 -10.29 -14.97 -1.91
C PHE A 124 -10.51 -13.46 -2.09
N ALA A 125 -11.57 -12.91 -1.50
CA ALA A 125 -11.83 -11.47 -1.51
C ALA A 125 -10.68 -10.68 -0.85
N ASN A 126 -10.23 -11.13 0.34
CA ASN A 126 -9.12 -10.48 1.04
C ASN A 126 -7.79 -10.59 0.28
N ILE A 127 -7.50 -11.72 -0.38
CA ILE A 127 -6.32 -11.83 -1.27
C ILE A 127 -6.38 -10.79 -2.38
N LYS A 128 -7.52 -10.63 -3.05
CA LYS A 128 -7.66 -9.63 -4.12
C LYS A 128 -7.41 -8.21 -3.62
N LEU A 129 -7.97 -7.86 -2.47
CA LEU A 129 -7.75 -6.53 -1.87
C LEU A 129 -6.28 -6.32 -1.51
N PHE A 130 -5.64 -7.32 -0.91
CA PHE A 130 -4.22 -7.25 -0.55
C PHE A 130 -3.33 -7.11 -1.80
N MET A 131 -3.57 -7.91 -2.83
CA MET A 131 -2.83 -7.83 -4.10
C MET A 131 -3.01 -6.48 -4.77
N ALA A 132 -4.22 -5.92 -4.78
CA ALA A 132 -4.48 -4.60 -5.33
C ALA A 132 -3.67 -3.52 -4.58
N ALA A 133 -3.72 -3.53 -3.24
CA ALA A 133 -2.95 -2.59 -2.41
C ALA A 133 -1.44 -2.69 -2.66
N MET A 134 -0.88 -3.90 -2.71
CA MET A 134 0.54 -4.10 -2.97
C MET A 134 0.95 -3.74 -4.41
N THR A 135 0.04 -3.89 -5.37
CA THR A 135 0.26 -3.46 -6.76
C THR A 135 0.31 -1.93 -6.84
N ASP A 136 -0.61 -1.24 -6.16
CA ASP A 136 -0.62 0.23 -6.08
C ASP A 136 0.64 0.77 -5.40
N TYR A 137 1.10 0.10 -4.35
CA TYR A 137 2.37 0.42 -3.70
C TYR A 137 3.57 0.28 -4.65
N ASN A 138 3.65 -0.86 -5.35
CA ASN A 138 4.72 -1.12 -6.31
C ASN A 138 4.74 -0.05 -7.43
N LYS A 139 3.56 0.28 -7.97
CA LYS A 139 3.40 1.35 -8.95
C LYS A 139 3.89 2.69 -8.43
N THR A 140 3.48 3.07 -7.20
CA THR A 140 3.89 4.32 -6.56
C THR A 140 5.42 4.43 -6.42
N GLN A 141 6.10 3.33 -6.07
CA GLN A 141 7.56 3.30 -5.98
C GLN A 141 8.25 3.40 -7.35
N ILE A 142 7.72 2.71 -8.37
CA ILE A 142 8.25 2.79 -9.75
C ILE A 142 8.10 4.20 -10.30
N ASP A 143 6.91 4.79 -10.17
CA ASP A 143 6.63 6.15 -10.65
C ASP A 143 7.59 7.17 -10.02
N PHE A 144 7.84 7.06 -8.71
CA PHE A 144 8.80 7.92 -8.02
C PHE A 144 10.23 7.72 -8.50
N ARG A 145 10.67 6.46 -8.65
CA ARG A 145 12.01 6.14 -9.16
C ARG A 145 12.22 6.72 -10.55
N ASP A 146 11.24 6.56 -11.44
CA ASP A 146 11.32 7.01 -12.83
C ASP A 146 11.28 8.54 -12.92
N ALA A 147 10.47 9.20 -12.09
CA ALA A 147 10.46 10.66 -11.97
C ALA A 147 11.81 11.20 -11.48
N ASN A 148 12.41 10.57 -10.48
CA ASN A 148 13.72 10.99 -9.96
C ASN A 148 14.84 10.76 -10.98
N LYS A 149 14.79 9.64 -11.73
CA LYS A 149 15.71 9.38 -12.85
C LYS A 149 15.60 10.46 -13.93
N ALA A 150 14.39 10.87 -14.31
CA ALA A 150 14.17 11.96 -15.26
C ALA A 150 14.72 13.30 -14.75
N ARG A 151 14.56 13.59 -13.45
CA ARG A 151 15.10 14.81 -12.81
C ARG A 151 16.62 14.85 -12.89
N ILE A 152 17.30 13.76 -12.54
CA ILE A 152 18.77 13.65 -12.61
C ILE A 152 19.25 13.79 -14.06
N LYS A 153 18.58 13.14 -15.02
CA LYS A 153 18.94 13.25 -16.44
C LYS A 153 18.90 14.70 -16.93
N ARG A 154 17.83 15.45 -16.60
CA ARG A 154 17.74 16.88 -16.95
C ARG A 154 18.83 17.72 -16.28
N GLN A 155 19.16 17.44 -15.02
CA GLN A 155 20.25 18.14 -14.33
C GLN A 155 21.61 17.91 -15.01
N LEU A 156 21.89 16.68 -15.46
CA LEU A 156 23.11 16.37 -16.21
C LEU A 156 23.14 17.07 -17.58
N GLU A 157 22.02 17.07 -18.31
CA GLU A 157 21.89 17.77 -19.59
C GLU A 157 22.13 19.28 -19.43
N ILE A 158 21.57 19.90 -18.40
CA ILE A 158 21.77 21.33 -18.10
C ILE A 158 23.25 21.62 -17.80
N VAL A 159 23.92 20.81 -16.99
CA VAL A 159 25.35 20.98 -16.67
C VAL A 159 26.23 20.82 -17.91
N GLN A 160 25.89 19.86 -18.79
CA GLN A 160 26.60 19.64 -20.04
C GLN A 160 26.42 20.82 -21.00
N ILE A 161 25.21 21.36 -21.11
CA ILE A 161 24.93 22.57 -21.91
C ILE A 161 25.69 23.78 -21.33
N LEU A 162 25.70 23.96 -20.00
CA LEU A 162 26.44 25.04 -19.34
C LEU A 162 27.95 24.97 -19.63
N HIS A 163 28.54 23.78 -19.65
CA HIS A 163 29.95 23.57 -20.05
C HIS A 163 30.20 23.85 -21.53
N SER A 164 29.20 23.65 -22.38
CA SER A 164 29.30 23.97 -23.81
C SER A 164 29.22 25.48 -24.09
N ILE A 165 28.84 26.31 -23.11
CA ILE A 165 28.78 27.78 -23.26
C ILE A 165 30.17 28.37 -22.99
N PRO A 166 30.87 28.91 -24.01
CA PRO A 166 32.26 29.37 -23.86
C PRO A 166 32.42 30.43 -22.77
N SER A 167 31.45 31.35 -22.66
CA SER A 167 31.46 32.44 -21.68
C SER A 167 31.37 31.95 -20.24
N ILE A 168 30.67 30.85 -19.98
CA ILE A 168 30.50 30.29 -18.64
C ILE A 168 31.71 29.44 -18.25
N THR A 169 32.29 28.69 -19.19
CA THR A 169 33.56 27.97 -18.97
C THR A 169 34.69 28.92 -18.61
N ILE A 170 34.78 30.09 -19.25
CA ILE A 170 35.75 31.14 -18.92
C ILE A 170 35.48 31.70 -17.51
N LEU A 171 34.21 31.94 -17.16
CA LEU A 171 33.84 32.47 -15.85
C LEU A 171 34.15 31.49 -14.71
N ILE A 172 33.83 30.20 -14.89
CA ILE A 172 34.15 29.14 -13.93
C ILE A 172 35.66 28.96 -13.80
N SER A 173 36.39 28.91 -14.92
CA SER A 173 37.85 28.79 -14.90
C SER A 173 38.51 29.97 -14.19
N SER A 174 38.06 31.20 -14.48
CA SER A 174 38.54 32.42 -13.82
C SER A 174 38.25 32.41 -12.31
N SER A 175 37.01 32.04 -11.92
CA SER A 175 36.62 31.96 -10.51
C SER A 175 37.42 30.90 -9.75
N LEU A 176 37.63 29.73 -10.35
CA LEU A 176 38.43 28.65 -9.77
C LEU A 176 39.90 29.06 -9.66
N LEU A 177 40.43 29.79 -10.63
CA LEU A 177 41.81 30.30 -10.62
C LEU A 177 42.02 31.36 -9.52
N VAL A 178 41.01 32.20 -9.24
CA VAL A 178 41.03 33.17 -8.13
C VAL A 178 40.99 32.46 -6.77
N VAL A 179 40.17 31.42 -6.63
CA VAL A 179 40.10 30.61 -5.39
C VAL A 179 41.40 29.84 -5.18
N LEU A 180 41.96 29.22 -6.23
CA LEU A 180 43.23 28.52 -6.16
C LEU A 180 44.40 29.48 -5.90
N SER A 181 44.40 30.68 -6.50
CA SER A 181 45.38 31.73 -6.22
C SER A 181 45.29 32.21 -4.77
N SER A 182 44.08 32.42 -4.24
CA SER A 182 43.88 32.83 -2.85
C SER A 182 44.28 31.74 -1.87
N LEU A 183 43.97 30.47 -2.16
CA LEU A 183 44.40 29.33 -1.34
C LEU A 183 45.92 29.11 -1.42
N PHE A 184 46.53 29.30 -2.58
CA PHE A 184 47.98 29.27 -2.75
C PHE A 184 48.67 30.40 -2.00
N PHE A 185 48.12 31.62 -2.04
CA PHE A 185 48.62 32.77 -1.29
C PHE A 185 48.45 32.59 0.22
N LEU A 186 47.32 32.02 0.67
CA LEU A 186 47.12 31.65 2.08
C LEU A 186 48.08 30.55 2.53
N TRP A 187 48.34 29.56 1.68
CA TRP A 187 49.32 28.51 1.97
C TRP A 187 50.74 29.08 2.04
N LEU A 188 51.10 30.02 1.17
CA LEU A 188 52.40 30.71 1.17
C LEU A 188 52.59 31.60 2.42
N LEU A 189 51.51 32.19 2.94
CA LEU A 189 51.53 33.07 4.13
C LEU A 189 51.49 32.30 5.47
N ASN A 190 50.99 31.06 5.48
CA ASN A 190 50.87 30.23 6.68
C ASN A 190 51.85 29.04 6.69
N GLY A 191 52.79 28.99 5.74
CA GLY A 191 53.83 27.98 5.70
C GLY A 191 54.98 28.28 6.66
N ASP A 192 54.85 27.75 7.88
CA ASP A 192 55.95 27.05 8.57
C ASP A 192 55.93 25.56 8.16
#